data_AF-A0A3C1QTD0-F1
#
_entry.id   AF-A0A3C1QTD0-F1
#
_cell.length_a   1.000
_cell.length_b   1.000
_cell.length_c   1.000
_cell.angle_alpha   90.00
_cell.angle_beta   90.00
_cell.angle_gamma   90.00
#
_symmetry.space_group_name_H-M   'P 1'
#
loop_
_entity.id
_entity.type
_entity.pdbx_description
1 polymer ?
#
loop_
_entity_poly.entity_id
_entity_poly.type
_entity_poly.pdbx_seq_one_letter_code
_entity_poly.pdbx_strand_id
1 'polypeptide(L)'
;MRSLPQRLALIDRGLRSRLRLRAQPTGFWSSTRDVATMSRMFAAPSTTSLREGRTAEREASIRDEDFASRPDAYGVFPWWPADDAHWLHPYDRPLAEDCLPGDRVWRRHRGEGEFDLVCHGGIRFRARGAMWLEVPPARFWIGDRVEVRSEYGVRMPFFARIAEVRWDRRRRRHRYLLERPGRLALSLHDESELVRRRPLVDGPEVRIEPTMTDEPDPPLAPDA
;
A
#
# COMPACT_ATOMS: atom_id res chain seq x y z
N MET A 1 -42.36 -33.75 -2.71
CA MET A 1 -41.49 -34.83 -3.26
C MET A 1 -40.56 -34.19 -4.26
N ARG A 2 -39.23 -34.25 -4.26
CA ARG A 2 -38.14 -34.87 -3.47
C ARG A 2 -36.92 -33.96 -3.79
N SER A 3 -36.21 -33.43 -2.80
CA SER A 3 -34.97 -33.99 -2.23
C SER A 3 -33.73 -33.21 -2.68
N LEU A 4 -33.10 -32.52 -1.72
CA LEU A 4 -31.68 -32.20 -1.68
C LEU A 4 -30.82 -33.47 -1.78
N PRO A 5 -29.51 -33.34 -2.03
CA PRO A 5 -28.53 -33.40 -0.94
C PRO A 5 -27.50 -32.26 -1.07
N GLN A 6 -27.30 -31.39 -0.08
CA GLN A 6 -26.36 -31.54 1.05
C GLN A 6 -25.09 -32.35 0.76
N ARG A 7 -23.94 -31.66 0.72
CA ARG A 7 -22.74 -32.09 1.46
C ARG A 7 -21.91 -30.88 1.92
N LEU A 8 -21.90 -30.70 3.23
CA LEU A 8 -21.00 -29.90 4.05
C LEU A 8 -19.60 -30.54 4.12
N ALA A 9 -18.59 -29.69 4.34
CA ALA A 9 -17.57 -29.76 5.41
C ALA A 9 -16.23 -29.19 4.89
N LEU A 10 -15.83 -28.00 5.36
CA LEU A 10 -14.90 -27.79 6.48
C LEU A 10 -13.47 -28.28 6.17
N ILE A 11 -12.50 -27.38 6.17
CA ILE A 11 -11.26 -27.49 6.97
C ILE A 11 -10.68 -26.08 7.15
N ASP A 12 -10.61 -25.70 8.41
CA ASP A 12 -9.89 -24.60 9.03
C ASP A 12 -8.45 -25.05 9.37
N ARG A 13 -7.56 -24.10 9.68
CA ARG A 13 -6.17 -24.19 10.18
C ARG A 13 -5.07 -24.27 9.10
N GLY A 14 -3.96 -23.54 9.20
CA GLY A 14 -3.52 -22.65 10.27
C GLY A 14 -2.18 -21.98 9.96
N LEU A 15 -2.00 -20.81 10.55
CA LEU A 15 -0.70 -20.27 10.94
C LEU A 15 0.11 -21.36 11.67
N ARG A 16 1.40 -21.50 11.32
CA ARG A 16 2.49 -21.70 12.29
C ARG A 16 3.87 -21.61 11.61
N SER A 17 4.59 -20.59 12.06
CA SER A 17 6.03 -20.43 12.13
C SER A 17 6.77 -21.75 12.42
N ARG A 18 7.90 -22.00 11.74
CA ARG A 18 9.03 -22.75 12.31
C ARG A 18 10.37 -22.21 11.81
N LEU A 19 11.00 -21.39 12.65
CA LEU A 19 12.46 -21.34 12.80
C LEU A 19 12.97 -22.78 12.92
N ARG A 20 13.96 -23.15 12.10
CA ARG A 20 14.83 -24.29 12.39
C ARG A 20 16.16 -23.77 12.92
N LEU A 21 16.24 -23.62 14.24
CA LEU A 21 17.51 -23.68 14.96
C LEU A 21 17.96 -25.14 14.97
N ARG A 22 19.05 -25.44 14.24
CA ARG A 22 19.82 -26.67 14.46
C ARG A 22 20.80 -26.38 15.59
N ALA A 23 20.56 -26.98 16.75
CA ALA A 23 21.59 -27.33 17.70
C ALA A 23 21.71 -28.85 17.68
N GLN A 24 22.94 -29.36 17.64
CA GLN A 24 23.40 -30.54 18.40
C GLN A 24 24.93 -30.59 18.36
N PRO A 25 25.58 -31.17 19.39
CA PRO A 25 26.91 -30.79 19.86
C PRO A 25 27.92 -31.96 19.83
N THR A 26 29.12 -31.66 20.33
CA THR A 26 30.16 -32.55 20.93
C THR A 26 31.15 -33.31 20.04
N GLY A 27 32.43 -33.24 20.46
CA GLY A 27 33.56 -34.10 20.06
C GLY A 27 34.75 -33.31 19.50
N PHE A 28 35.56 -32.62 20.32
CA PHE A 28 36.77 -33.13 20.99
C PHE A 28 37.84 -33.68 20.03
N TRP A 29 38.91 -32.91 19.79
CA TRP A 29 40.31 -33.35 19.89
C TRP A 29 41.23 -32.12 19.99
N SER A 30 42.15 -32.20 20.94
CA SER A 30 43.22 -31.25 21.24
C SER A 30 44.36 -31.32 20.25
N SER A 31 44.93 -30.17 19.86
CA SER A 31 46.39 -30.06 19.71
C SER A 31 46.84 -28.60 19.72
N THR A 32 47.73 -28.31 20.67
CA THR A 32 48.41 -27.04 20.90
C THR A 32 49.46 -26.78 19.82
N ARG A 33 49.48 -25.57 19.24
CA ARG A 33 50.68 -24.73 19.03
C ARG A 33 50.31 -23.38 18.41
N ASP A 34 50.93 -22.34 18.97
CA ASP A 34 50.99 -20.95 18.51
C ASP A 34 51.18 -20.79 17.00
N VAL A 35 50.57 -19.75 16.40
CA VAL A 35 51.28 -18.58 15.83
C VAL A 35 50.28 -17.41 15.72
N ALA A 36 50.69 -16.25 16.20
CA ALA A 36 50.03 -14.96 16.04
C ALA A 36 49.94 -14.50 14.57
N THR A 37 49.09 -13.50 14.32
CA THR A 37 48.98 -12.68 13.09
C THR A 37 47.96 -13.16 12.06
N MET A 38 46.79 -12.51 12.05
CA MET A 38 46.20 -11.80 10.88
C MET A 38 44.71 -11.54 11.16
N SER A 39 44.41 -10.45 11.88
CA SER A 39 43.12 -9.78 11.73
C SER A 39 43.09 -9.12 10.35
N ARG A 40 42.74 -9.88 9.31
CA ARG A 40 42.27 -9.30 8.06
C ARG A 40 40.76 -9.15 8.13
N MET A 41 40.37 -7.88 8.16
CA MET A 41 39.10 -7.36 7.69
C MET A 41 38.46 -8.26 6.62
N PHE A 42 37.36 -8.92 6.99
CA PHE A 42 36.30 -9.23 6.04
C PHE A 42 35.07 -8.48 6.50
N ALA A 43 35.05 -7.17 6.21
CA ALA A 43 33.79 -6.47 6.08
C ALA A 43 33.07 -7.11 4.90
N ALA A 44 31.97 -7.83 5.15
CA ALA A 44 31.08 -8.26 4.09
C ALA A 44 30.68 -7.01 3.29
N PRO A 45 30.74 -7.02 1.93
CA PRO A 45 30.31 -5.88 1.16
C PRO A 45 28.85 -5.60 1.51
N SER A 46 28.61 -4.41 2.05
CA SER A 46 27.29 -3.93 2.47
C SER A 46 26.29 -4.12 1.34
N THR A 47 25.45 -5.14 1.45
CA THR A 47 24.39 -5.46 0.46
C THR A 47 23.44 -4.28 0.24
N THR A 48 23.37 -3.37 1.21
CA THR A 48 22.67 -2.09 1.17
C THR A 48 23.14 -1.18 0.03
N SER A 49 24.46 -1.07 -0.19
CA SER A 49 25.04 -0.13 -1.18
C SER A 49 24.71 -0.52 -2.63
N LEU A 50 24.72 -1.83 -2.94
CA LEU A 50 24.36 -2.35 -4.27
C LEU A 50 22.86 -2.19 -4.58
N ARG A 51 21.99 -2.28 -3.57
CA ARG A 51 20.55 -2.09 -3.73
C ARG A 51 20.21 -0.60 -3.94
N GLU A 52 20.83 0.28 -3.16
CA GLU A 52 20.67 1.73 -3.28
C GLU A 52 21.17 2.28 -4.62
N GLY A 53 22.35 1.82 -5.09
CA GLY A 53 22.89 2.22 -6.39
C GLY A 53 21.98 1.85 -7.57
N ARG A 54 21.42 0.64 -7.56
CA ARG A 54 20.48 0.19 -8.61
C ARG A 54 19.16 0.96 -8.58
N THR A 55 18.68 1.39 -7.41
CA THR A 55 17.48 2.23 -7.31
C THR A 55 17.72 3.61 -7.90
N ALA A 56 18.88 4.23 -7.64
CA ALA A 56 19.23 5.55 -8.19
C ALA A 56 19.41 5.51 -9.72
N GLU A 57 20.10 4.50 -10.27
CA GLU A 57 20.26 4.32 -11.72
C GLU A 57 18.92 4.09 -12.42
N ARG A 58 18.06 3.29 -11.79
CA ARG A 58 16.70 3.05 -12.27
C ARG A 58 15.89 4.35 -12.29
N GLU A 59 15.87 5.10 -11.20
CA GLU A 59 15.15 6.37 -11.12
C GLU A 59 15.69 7.40 -12.11
N ALA A 60 17.00 7.49 -12.27
CA ALA A 60 17.64 8.36 -13.27
C ALA A 60 17.28 7.97 -14.72
N SER A 61 16.94 6.70 -14.96
CA SER A 61 16.50 6.22 -16.28
C SER A 61 15.04 6.54 -16.60
N ILE A 62 14.23 6.96 -15.63
CA ILE A 62 12.84 7.37 -15.84
C ILE A 62 12.81 8.89 -15.90
N ARG A 63 12.71 9.44 -17.11
CA ARG A 63 12.48 10.88 -17.30
C ARG A 63 10.98 11.10 -17.36
N ASP A 64 10.46 11.92 -16.45
CA ASP A 64 9.01 12.14 -16.34
C ASP A 64 8.43 12.80 -17.61
N GLU A 65 9.25 13.50 -18.39
CA GLU A 65 8.89 14.12 -19.67
C GLU A 65 8.58 13.11 -20.79
N ASP A 66 9.09 11.88 -20.69
CA ASP A 66 8.88 10.83 -21.70
C ASP A 66 7.47 10.20 -21.61
N PHE A 67 6.69 10.56 -20.60
CA PHE A 67 5.39 9.96 -20.29
C PHE A 67 4.28 10.99 -20.16
N ALA A 68 3.06 10.57 -20.53
CA ALA A 68 1.88 11.41 -20.39
C ALA A 68 1.64 11.85 -18.93
N SER A 69 1.42 13.14 -18.72
CA SER A 69 1.18 13.72 -17.38
C SER A 69 -0.09 13.19 -16.71
N ARG A 70 -1.10 12.81 -17.51
CA ARG A 70 -2.32 12.18 -17.02
C ARG A 70 -2.33 10.69 -17.36
N PRO A 71 -2.86 9.85 -16.47
CA PRO A 71 -3.00 8.45 -16.78
C PRO A 71 -4.03 8.27 -17.90
N ASP A 72 -3.73 7.39 -18.85
CA ASP A 72 -4.63 7.05 -19.95
C ASP A 72 -5.56 5.89 -19.58
N ALA A 73 -5.12 4.99 -18.70
CA ALA A 73 -5.87 3.82 -18.28
C ALA A 73 -5.54 3.36 -16.84
N TYR A 74 -6.37 2.47 -16.32
CA TYR A 74 -6.22 1.82 -15.01
C TYR A 74 -6.31 0.31 -15.17
N GLY A 75 -5.56 -0.45 -14.36
CA GLY A 75 -5.57 -1.90 -14.48
C GLY A 75 -4.85 -2.62 -13.36
N VAL A 76 -4.95 -3.94 -13.38
CA VAL A 76 -4.36 -4.84 -12.38
C VAL A 76 -3.54 -5.93 -13.05
N PHE A 77 -2.53 -6.46 -12.34
CA PHE A 77 -1.72 -7.61 -12.76
C PHE A 77 -2.09 -8.84 -11.94
N PRO A 78 -3.19 -9.52 -12.28
CA PRO A 78 -3.73 -10.64 -11.50
C PRO A 78 -2.86 -11.90 -11.57
N TRP A 79 -1.95 -12.00 -12.53
CA TRP A 79 -1.00 -13.09 -12.71
C TRP A 79 0.31 -12.54 -13.26
N TRP A 80 1.41 -13.28 -13.06
CA TRP A 80 2.65 -13.03 -13.78
C TRP A 80 2.50 -13.62 -15.19
N PRO A 81 2.71 -12.85 -16.28
CA PRO A 81 2.67 -13.40 -17.62
C PRO A 81 3.76 -14.48 -17.83
N ALA A 82 3.45 -15.54 -18.57
CA ALA A 82 4.25 -16.77 -18.68
C ALA A 82 5.75 -16.56 -19.01
N ASP A 83 6.58 -17.48 -18.51
CA ASP A 83 8.03 -17.77 -18.63
C ASP A 83 9.07 -16.64 -18.85
N ASP A 84 8.76 -15.55 -19.52
CA ASP A 84 9.67 -14.44 -19.74
C ASP A 84 9.17 -13.10 -19.14
N ALA A 85 10.15 -12.27 -18.75
CA ALA A 85 9.92 -10.94 -18.21
C ALA A 85 10.14 -9.85 -19.29
N HIS A 86 10.06 -10.18 -20.58
CA HIS A 86 10.41 -9.24 -21.66
C HIS A 86 9.41 -8.08 -21.79
N TRP A 87 8.24 -8.26 -21.18
CA TRP A 87 7.22 -7.22 -21.06
C TRP A 87 7.57 -6.15 -20.02
N LEU A 88 8.55 -6.39 -19.14
CA LEU A 88 9.07 -5.44 -18.16
C LEU A 88 10.41 -4.88 -18.63
N HIS A 89 10.65 -3.61 -18.31
CA HIS A 89 11.97 -3.06 -18.49
C HIS A 89 12.99 -3.78 -17.56
N PRO A 90 14.21 -4.14 -18.01
CA PRO A 90 15.16 -4.93 -17.22
C PRO A 90 15.50 -4.36 -15.84
N TYR A 91 15.64 -3.04 -15.71
CA TYR A 91 15.89 -2.37 -14.43
C TYR A 91 14.71 -2.37 -13.46
N ASP A 92 13.50 -2.65 -13.95
CA ASP A 92 12.28 -2.61 -13.18
C ASP A 92 11.83 -4.00 -12.69
N ARG A 93 12.44 -5.08 -13.21
CA ARG A 93 12.08 -6.46 -12.90
C ARG A 93 12.09 -6.77 -11.39
N PRO A 94 13.13 -6.44 -10.60
CA PRO A 94 13.14 -6.76 -9.17
C PRO A 94 11.99 -6.07 -8.40
N LEU A 95 11.66 -4.83 -8.78
CA LEU A 95 10.56 -4.09 -8.15
C LEU A 95 9.19 -4.69 -8.51
N ALA A 96 9.02 -5.10 -9.77
CA ALA A 96 7.80 -5.74 -10.22
C ALA A 96 7.59 -7.11 -9.55
N GLU A 97 8.65 -7.91 -9.39
CA GLU A 97 8.59 -9.21 -8.68
C GLU A 97 8.18 -9.07 -7.20
N ASP A 98 8.53 -7.95 -6.55
CA ASP A 98 8.14 -7.68 -5.16
C ASP A 98 6.65 -7.29 -5.00
N CYS A 99 5.98 -6.84 -6.07
CA CYS A 99 4.63 -6.28 -5.97
C CYS A 99 3.58 -6.95 -6.85
N LEU A 100 4.00 -7.83 -7.77
CA LEU A 100 3.14 -8.58 -8.68
C LEU A 100 3.31 -10.09 -8.46
N PRO A 101 2.27 -10.91 -8.68
CA PRO A 101 0.91 -10.51 -9.04
C PRO A 101 0.10 -9.98 -7.85
N GLY A 102 -0.97 -9.25 -8.14
CA GLY A 102 -1.85 -8.72 -7.12
C GLY A 102 -3.12 -8.08 -7.66
N ASP A 103 -3.93 -7.60 -6.74
CA ASP A 103 -5.16 -6.83 -7.00
C ASP A 103 -4.95 -5.32 -6.86
N ARG A 104 -3.70 -4.87 -6.67
CA ARG A 104 -3.33 -3.45 -6.71
C ARG A 104 -3.73 -2.84 -8.03
N VAL A 105 -4.42 -1.70 -7.97
CA VAL A 105 -4.77 -0.91 -9.14
C VAL A 105 -3.62 -0.01 -9.50
N TRP A 106 -3.18 -0.09 -10.74
CA TRP A 106 -2.12 0.71 -11.30
C TRP A 106 -2.68 1.73 -12.28
N ARG A 107 -2.07 2.91 -12.33
CA ARG A 107 -2.26 3.92 -13.38
C ARG A 107 -1.24 3.67 -14.47
N ARG A 108 -1.68 3.67 -15.73
CA ARG A 108 -0.78 3.69 -16.87
C ARG A 108 -0.65 5.13 -17.38
N HIS A 109 0.58 5.52 -17.66
CA HIS A 109 0.95 6.77 -18.30
C HIS A 109 1.67 6.40 -19.58
N ARG A 110 1.03 6.72 -20.71
CA ARG A 110 1.54 6.33 -22.02
C ARG A 110 2.91 6.97 -22.28
N GLY A 111 3.88 6.16 -22.70
CA GLY A 111 5.21 6.64 -23.08
C GLY A 111 5.31 6.91 -24.59
N GLU A 112 6.35 7.63 -25.00
CA GLU A 112 6.71 7.77 -26.42
C GLU A 112 7.41 6.51 -26.99
N GLY A 113 7.99 5.68 -26.12
CA GLY A 113 8.76 4.49 -26.49
C GLY A 113 7.96 3.17 -26.44
N GLU A 114 8.69 2.06 -26.32
CA GLU A 114 8.12 0.71 -26.27
C GLU A 114 7.41 0.41 -24.93
N PHE A 115 7.80 1.10 -23.86
CA PHE A 115 7.26 0.88 -22.52
C PHE A 115 6.41 2.04 -22.06
N ASP A 116 5.29 1.71 -21.41
CA ASP A 116 4.48 2.66 -20.67
C ASP A 116 4.94 2.70 -19.20
N LEU A 117 4.74 3.84 -18.54
CA LEU A 117 4.98 3.99 -17.11
C LEU A 117 3.74 3.55 -16.33
N VAL A 118 3.94 2.65 -15.38
CA VAL A 118 2.90 2.06 -14.55
C VAL A 118 3.13 2.47 -13.10
N CYS A 119 2.13 3.10 -12.46
CA CYS A 119 2.27 3.76 -11.16
C CYS A 119 1.21 3.31 -10.15
N HIS A 120 1.63 3.09 -8.90
CA HIS A 120 0.79 2.84 -7.74
C HIS A 120 1.38 3.56 -6.52
N GLY A 121 0.85 4.73 -6.21
CA GLY A 121 1.41 5.60 -5.18
C GLY A 121 2.83 6.02 -5.57
N GLY A 122 3.81 5.79 -4.69
CA GLY A 122 5.23 6.01 -4.98
C GLY A 122 5.91 4.89 -5.75
N ILE A 123 5.24 3.74 -5.95
CA ILE A 123 5.79 2.63 -6.72
C ILE A 123 5.51 2.90 -8.19
N ARG A 124 6.56 2.88 -9.02
CA ARG A 124 6.44 3.02 -10.47
C ARG A 124 7.31 2.00 -11.16
N PHE A 125 6.98 1.53 -12.36
CA PHE A 125 7.84 0.69 -13.21
C PHE A 125 7.42 0.78 -14.68
N ARG A 126 8.28 0.36 -15.61
CA ARG A 126 7.98 0.35 -17.05
C ARG A 126 7.53 -1.02 -17.53
N ALA A 127 6.42 -1.06 -18.26
CA ALA A 127 5.85 -2.28 -18.80
C ALA A 127 5.21 -2.05 -20.18
N ARG A 128 5.13 -3.09 -20.99
CA ARG A 128 4.40 -3.07 -22.27
C ARG A 128 2.88 -3.13 -22.04
N GLY A 129 2.11 -2.37 -22.81
CA GLY A 129 0.68 -2.12 -22.57
C GLY A 129 -0.28 -3.32 -22.67
N ALA A 130 0.15 -4.51 -23.13
CA ALA A 130 -0.71 -5.65 -23.40
C ALA A 130 -0.89 -6.64 -22.22
N MET A 131 -0.24 -6.41 -21.07
CA MET A 131 -0.01 -7.46 -20.08
C MET A 131 -0.79 -7.30 -18.76
N TRP A 132 -1.87 -6.52 -18.77
CA TRP A 132 -2.71 -6.25 -17.60
C TRP A 132 -4.21 -6.42 -17.87
N LEU A 133 -4.98 -6.59 -16.81
CA LEU A 133 -6.44 -6.52 -16.87
C LEU A 133 -6.87 -5.07 -16.65
N GLU A 134 -7.41 -4.43 -17.68
CA GLU A 134 -7.95 -3.07 -17.57
C GLU A 134 -9.18 -3.05 -16.65
N VAL A 135 -9.28 -2.02 -15.81
CA VAL A 135 -10.37 -1.80 -14.86
C VAL A 135 -10.92 -0.37 -15.01
N PRO A 136 -12.16 -0.10 -14.57
CA PRO A 136 -12.70 1.26 -14.61
C PRO A 136 -11.79 2.25 -13.86
N PRO A 137 -11.78 3.53 -14.24
CA PRO A 137 -11.03 4.55 -13.50
C PRO A 137 -11.43 4.60 -12.02
N ALA A 138 -10.44 4.63 -11.13
CA ALA A 138 -10.68 4.76 -9.71
C ALA A 138 -11.15 6.19 -9.37
N ARG A 139 -12.27 6.31 -8.65
CA ARG A 139 -12.83 7.61 -8.24
C ARG A 139 -11.97 8.32 -7.21
N PHE A 140 -11.26 7.56 -6.40
CA PHE A 140 -10.29 8.05 -5.44
C PHE A 140 -8.91 7.44 -5.69
N TRP A 141 -7.87 8.14 -5.27
CA TRP A 141 -6.50 7.72 -5.47
C TRP A 141 -5.66 7.84 -4.21
N ILE A 142 -4.53 7.15 -4.23
CA ILE A 142 -3.53 7.18 -3.16
C ILE A 142 -3.15 8.63 -2.86
N GLY A 143 -3.13 8.97 -1.56
CA GLY A 143 -2.89 10.31 -1.05
C GLY A 143 -4.13 11.17 -0.85
N ASP A 144 -5.27 10.84 -1.47
CA ASP A 144 -6.53 11.57 -1.28
C ASP A 144 -6.97 11.53 0.19
N ARG A 145 -7.41 12.67 0.71
CA ARG A 145 -8.14 12.76 1.99
C ARG A 145 -9.63 12.46 1.75
N VAL A 146 -10.16 11.53 2.52
CA VAL A 146 -11.57 11.10 2.43
C VAL A 146 -12.21 11.10 3.81
N GLU A 147 -13.51 11.33 3.82
CA GLU A 147 -14.33 11.06 5.00
C GLU A 147 -15.03 9.71 4.81
N VAL A 148 -14.89 8.84 5.80
CA VAL A 148 -15.64 7.59 5.89
C VAL A 148 -16.99 7.89 6.52
N ARG A 149 -18.07 7.52 5.82
CA ARG A 149 -19.43 7.74 6.29
C ARG A 149 -19.70 7.04 7.61
N SER A 150 -20.52 7.71 8.41
CA SER A 150 -21.18 7.10 9.56
C SER A 150 -22.03 5.92 9.10
N GLU A 151 -22.05 4.88 9.90
CA GLU A 151 -22.95 3.74 9.74
C GLU A 151 -23.84 3.69 10.97
N TYR A 152 -24.98 4.38 10.94
CA TYR A 152 -26.06 4.42 11.93
C TYR A 152 -25.72 3.87 13.34
N GLY A 153 -24.77 4.49 14.05
CA GLY A 153 -24.38 4.12 15.41
C GLY A 153 -23.37 2.97 15.56
N VAL A 154 -23.09 2.21 14.50
CA VAL A 154 -22.03 1.18 14.44
C VAL A 154 -20.66 1.82 14.26
N ARG A 155 -20.59 2.86 13.41
CA ARG A 155 -19.33 3.55 13.11
C ARG A 155 -19.56 5.04 13.08
N MET A 156 -18.81 5.75 13.94
CA MET A 156 -18.73 7.21 13.86
C MET A 156 -17.94 7.62 12.61
N PRO A 157 -18.33 8.71 11.94
CA PRO A 157 -17.62 9.21 10.78
C PRO A 157 -16.19 9.63 11.18
N PHE A 158 -15.24 9.42 10.29
CA PHE A 158 -13.85 9.82 10.52
C PHE A 158 -13.13 10.14 9.23
N PHE A 159 -12.06 10.93 9.34
CA PHE A 159 -11.17 11.27 8.25
C PHE A 159 -10.01 10.29 8.13
N ALA A 160 -9.64 9.98 6.89
CA ALA A 160 -8.51 9.12 6.58
C ALA A 160 -7.84 9.53 5.26
N ARG A 161 -6.65 8.99 5.02
CA ARG A 161 -5.95 9.08 3.73
C ARG A 161 -6.00 7.74 3.03
N ILE A 162 -6.11 7.75 1.71
CA ILE A 162 -6.00 6.52 0.92
C ILE A 162 -4.53 6.12 0.83
N ALA A 163 -4.21 4.96 1.38
CA ALA A 163 -2.89 4.35 1.32
C ALA A 163 -2.74 3.42 0.10
N GLU A 164 -3.80 2.68 -0.25
CA GLU A 164 -3.77 1.72 -1.36
C GLU A 164 -5.12 1.68 -2.08
N VAL A 165 -5.10 1.44 -3.40
CA VAL A 165 -6.29 1.16 -4.21
C VAL A 165 -6.20 -0.27 -4.73
N ARG A 166 -7.23 -1.08 -4.47
CA ARG A 166 -7.31 -2.49 -4.84
C ARG A 166 -8.57 -2.77 -5.65
N TRP A 167 -8.53 -3.79 -6.49
CA TRP A 167 -9.66 -4.22 -7.31
C TRP A 167 -10.24 -5.54 -6.78
N ASP A 168 -11.46 -5.50 -6.25
CA ASP A 168 -12.19 -6.73 -5.96
C ASP A 168 -12.70 -7.32 -7.28
N ARG A 169 -11.98 -8.33 -7.79
CA ARG A 169 -12.34 -9.03 -9.04
C ARG A 169 -13.71 -9.70 -8.98
N ARG A 170 -14.14 -10.18 -7.81
CA ARG A 170 -15.42 -10.89 -7.66
C ARG A 170 -16.59 -9.93 -7.71
N ARG A 171 -16.46 -8.78 -7.03
CA ARG A 171 -17.50 -7.75 -6.95
C ARG A 171 -17.40 -6.71 -8.06
N ARG A 172 -16.31 -6.71 -8.83
CA ARG A 172 -15.97 -5.72 -9.87
C ARG A 172 -16.03 -4.29 -9.34
N ARG A 173 -15.39 -4.04 -8.20
CA ARG A 173 -15.39 -2.74 -7.51
C ARG A 173 -14.02 -2.40 -6.94
N HIS A 174 -13.76 -1.10 -6.82
CA HIS A 174 -12.60 -0.58 -6.10
C HIS A 174 -12.78 -0.71 -4.60
N ARG A 175 -11.71 -1.10 -3.94
CA ARG A 175 -11.55 -1.09 -2.49
C ARG A 175 -10.35 -0.24 -2.12
N TYR A 176 -10.49 0.48 -1.02
CA TYR A 176 -9.54 1.49 -0.61
C TYR A 176 -9.00 1.13 0.77
N LEU A 177 -7.69 1.00 0.85
CA LEU A 177 -7.00 0.80 2.11
C LEU A 177 -6.74 2.18 2.72
N LEU A 178 -7.26 2.41 3.91
CA LEU A 178 -7.24 3.72 4.56
C LEU A 178 -6.25 3.74 5.72
N GLU A 179 -5.44 4.80 5.73
CA GLU A 179 -4.60 5.18 6.85
C GLU A 179 -5.32 6.24 7.69
N ARG A 180 -5.52 5.94 8.98
CA ARG A 180 -6.15 6.85 9.92
C ARG A 180 -5.09 7.48 10.83
N PRO A 181 -5.06 8.83 10.97
CA PRO A 181 -4.17 9.47 11.94
C PRO A 181 -4.34 8.89 13.34
N GLY A 182 -3.23 8.54 13.99
CA GLY A 182 -3.23 7.96 15.33
C GLY A 182 -3.62 6.48 15.40
N ARG A 183 -3.79 5.77 14.27
CA ARG A 183 -3.92 4.30 14.23
C ARG A 183 -2.91 3.68 13.29
N LEU A 184 -2.24 2.62 13.76
CA LEU A 184 -1.28 1.85 12.98
C LEU A 184 -1.94 0.83 12.03
N ALA A 185 -3.21 0.48 12.29
CA ALA A 185 -3.93 -0.49 11.48
C ALA A 185 -4.62 0.19 10.30
N LEU A 186 -4.36 -0.34 9.11
CA LEU A 186 -5.07 0.03 7.90
C LEU A 186 -6.43 -0.68 7.83
N SER A 187 -7.45 -0.01 7.29
CA SER A 187 -8.79 -0.58 7.12
C SER A 187 -9.22 -0.55 5.66
N LEU A 188 -9.89 -1.61 5.20
CA LEU A 188 -10.35 -1.74 3.82
C LEU A 188 -11.81 -1.30 3.70
N HIS A 189 -12.10 -0.39 2.78
CA HIS A 189 -13.43 0.19 2.59
C HIS A 189 -13.86 0.14 1.12
N ASP A 190 -15.16 -0.02 0.89
CA ASP A 190 -15.76 0.07 -0.43
C ASP A 190 -16.00 1.53 -0.83
N GLU A 191 -16.04 1.82 -2.14
CA GLU A 191 -16.22 3.19 -2.65
C GLU A 191 -17.46 3.91 -2.11
N SER A 192 -18.56 3.18 -1.90
CA SER A 192 -19.84 3.72 -1.41
C SER A 192 -19.77 4.28 0.01
N GLU A 193 -18.75 3.91 0.77
CA GLU A 193 -18.52 4.39 2.14
C GLU A 193 -17.75 5.71 2.18
N LEU A 194 -17.18 6.14 1.05
CA LEU A 194 -16.25 7.27 1.01
C LEU A 194 -16.88 8.52 0.40
N VAL A 195 -16.54 9.66 0.98
CA VAL A 195 -16.89 10.98 0.45
C VAL A 195 -15.61 11.78 0.22
N ARG A 196 -15.44 12.31 -1.00
CA ARG A 196 -14.32 13.20 -1.32
C ARG A 196 -14.55 14.51 -0.59
N ARG A 197 -13.63 14.89 0.28
CA ARG A 197 -13.57 16.25 0.80
C ARG A 197 -12.48 16.99 0.03
N ARG A 198 -12.79 18.21 -0.42
CA ARG A 198 -11.72 19.12 -0.87
C ARG A 198 -10.72 19.23 0.27
N PRO A 199 -9.42 19.44 0.01
CA PRO A 199 -8.52 19.85 1.07
C PRO A 199 -9.18 21.07 1.72
N LEU A 200 -9.47 21.00 3.01
CA LEU A 200 -9.38 22.21 3.80
C LEU A 200 -7.94 22.63 3.53
N VAL A 201 -7.72 23.77 2.88
CA VAL A 201 -6.46 24.49 3.05
C VAL A 201 -6.19 24.40 4.55
N ASP A 202 -5.01 23.95 4.97
CA ASP A 202 -4.66 23.86 6.40
C ASP A 202 -4.73 25.28 6.97
N GLY A 203 -5.94 25.73 7.25
CA GLY A 203 -6.26 26.97 7.93
C GLY A 203 -6.00 26.71 9.41
N PRO A 204 -5.67 27.76 10.16
CA PRO A 204 -5.38 27.61 11.58
C PRO A 204 -6.52 26.86 12.25
N GLU A 205 -6.14 25.87 13.05
CA GLU A 205 -7.01 25.10 13.92
C GLU A 205 -7.87 26.10 14.72
N VAL A 206 -9.12 26.29 14.30
CA VAL A 206 -10.05 27.16 15.02
C VAL A 206 -10.41 26.40 16.29
N ARG A 207 -9.65 26.67 17.36
CA ARG A 207 -10.09 26.43 18.72
C ARG A 207 -11.32 27.30 18.93
N ILE A 208 -12.49 26.69 18.82
CA ILE A 208 -13.71 27.28 19.36
C ILE A 208 -13.54 27.17 20.87
N GLU A 209 -12.97 28.20 21.49
CA GLU A 209 -13.15 28.38 22.92
C GLU A 209 -14.67 28.53 23.13
N PRO A 210 -15.27 27.77 24.05
CA PRO A 210 -16.66 28.02 24.40
C PRO A 210 -16.71 29.42 24.97
N THR A 211 -17.25 30.37 24.20
CA THR A 211 -17.65 31.67 24.72
C THR A 211 -18.77 31.40 25.72
N MET A 212 -18.39 31.17 26.98
CA MET A 212 -19.25 31.37 28.12
C MET A 212 -19.45 32.89 28.21
N THR A 213 -20.40 33.41 27.43
CA THR A 213 -20.98 34.71 27.72
C THR A 213 -21.77 34.54 29.00
N ASP A 214 -21.10 34.70 30.13
CA ASP A 214 -21.71 34.86 31.44
C ASP A 214 -22.27 36.30 31.47
N GLU A 215 -23.38 36.52 30.75
CA GLU A 215 -24.18 37.73 30.89
C GLU A 215 -24.98 37.56 32.19
N PRO A 216 -24.68 38.32 33.25
CA PRO A 216 -25.44 38.19 34.49
C PRO A 216 -26.88 38.63 34.22
N ASP A 217 -27.85 37.78 34.58
CA ASP A 217 -29.27 38.09 34.50
C ASP A 217 -29.54 39.46 35.15
N PRO A 218 -30.30 40.35 34.50
CA PRO A 218 -30.68 41.62 35.11
C PRO A 218 -31.51 41.35 36.38
N PRO A 219 -31.31 42.13 37.46
CA PRO A 219 -32.02 41.89 38.71
C PRO A 219 -33.53 42.01 38.51
N LEU A 220 -34.25 40.98 38.97
CA LEU A 220 -35.71 40.99 39.06
C LEU A 220 -36.13 42.24 39.84
N ALA A 221 -36.99 43.06 39.24
CA ALA A 221 -37.56 44.23 39.89
C ALA A 221 -38.30 43.82 41.17
N PRO A 222 -38.22 44.61 42.26
CA PRO A 222 -38.97 44.31 43.47
C PRO A 222 -40.48 44.45 43.20
N ASP A 223 -41.23 43.43 43.63
CA ASP A 223 -42.70 43.43 43.63
C ASP A 223 -43.21 44.68 44.37
N ALA A 224 -44.09 45.43 43.70
CA ALA A 224 -44.87 46.53 44.25
C ALA A 224 -46.36 46.26 44.10
#